data_AF-A0A2D6F0E0-F1
#
_entry.id   AF-A0A2D6F0E0-F1
#
_cell.length_a   1.000
_cell.length_b   1.000
_cell.length_c   1.000
_cell.angle_alpha   90.00
_cell.angle_beta   90.00
_cell.angle_gamma   90.00
#
_symmetry.space_group_name_H-M   'P 1'
#
loop_
_entity.id
_entity.type
_entity.pdbx_description
1 polymer ?
#
loop_
_entity_poly.entity_id
_entity_poly.type
_entity_poly.pdbx_seq_one_letter_code
_entity_poly.pdbx_strand_id
1 'polypeptide(L)'
;MLHFDNKKTVFEYIKNKFSEKSKLILIRGSMATKPIKNYFDFDIEIYGDKLKKPYYEIAFVREKLVLISVYFYKYKEGEDAKSHPNIKILYGKYNDNIKPNFNKETYDNEEKIKRECQLVVDFFFKYLRTKEEKHLASIQKRIT
;
A
#
# COMPACT_ATOMS: atom_id res chain seq x y z
N MET A 1 12.29 13.53 0.00
CA MET A 1 11.89 12.39 0.85
C MET A 1 11.00 12.94 1.96
N LEU A 2 9.86 12.31 2.24
CA LEU A 2 8.87 12.86 3.17
C LEU A 2 9.25 12.56 4.63
N HIS A 3 8.93 13.51 5.52
CA HIS A 3 9.09 13.39 6.96
C HIS A 3 7.76 13.64 7.66
N PHE A 4 7.43 12.79 8.62
CA PHE A 4 6.19 12.80 9.37
C PHE A 4 6.45 12.72 10.87
N ASP A 5 5.73 13.49 11.68
CA ASP A 5 5.92 13.48 13.13
C ASP A 5 5.39 12.21 13.80
N ASN A 6 4.34 11.64 13.21
CA ASN A 6 3.64 10.49 13.77
C ASN A 6 2.76 9.78 12.72
N LYS A 7 2.08 8.72 13.16
CA LYS A 7 1.22 7.91 12.29
C LYS A 7 0.01 8.70 11.75
N LYS A 8 -0.53 9.63 12.53
CA LYS A 8 -1.71 10.42 12.16
C LYS A 8 -1.41 11.34 10.97
N THR A 9 -0.24 11.97 10.95
CA THR A 9 0.17 12.85 9.84
C THR A 9 0.39 12.07 8.53
N VAL A 10 0.86 10.82 8.59
CA VAL A 10 0.89 9.93 7.42
C VAL A 10 -0.53 9.69 6.90
N PHE A 11 -1.48 9.40 7.80
CA PHE A 11 -2.86 9.14 7.42
C PHE A 11 -3.55 10.35 6.79
N GLU A 12 -3.31 11.54 7.35
CA GLU A 12 -3.80 12.81 6.79
C GLU A 12 -3.21 13.08 5.40
N TYR A 13 -1.90 12.86 5.22
CA TYR A 13 -1.25 12.97 3.92
C TYR A 13 -1.89 12.06 2.87
N ILE A 14 -2.09 10.78 3.19
CA ILE A 14 -2.72 9.81 2.29
C ILE A 14 -4.16 10.20 1.98
N LYS A 15 -4.93 10.59 3.00
CA LYS A 15 -6.31 11.05 2.82
C LYS A 15 -6.35 12.23 1.85
N ASN A 16 -5.57 13.28 2.10
CA ASN A 16 -5.58 14.50 1.30
C ASN A 16 -5.11 14.25 -0.14
N LYS A 17 -4.10 13.40 -0.33
CA LYS A 17 -3.54 13.10 -1.65
C LYS A 17 -4.52 12.36 -2.57
N PHE A 18 -5.39 11.53 -2.00
CA PHE A 18 -6.18 10.59 -2.77
C PHE A 18 -7.71 10.77 -2.66
N SER A 19 -8.23 11.52 -1.68
CA SER A 19 -9.67 11.60 -1.39
C SER A 19 -10.53 12.05 -2.57
N GLU A 20 -10.09 13.03 -3.34
CA GLU A 20 -10.87 13.60 -4.45
C GLU A 20 -11.26 12.57 -5.52
N LYS A 21 -10.45 11.52 -5.67
CA LYS A 21 -10.59 10.52 -6.74
C LYS A 21 -10.98 9.14 -6.20
N SER A 22 -11.38 9.07 -4.93
CA SER A 22 -11.60 7.82 -4.21
C SER A 22 -13.00 7.77 -3.61
N LYS A 23 -13.63 6.60 -3.66
CA LYS A 23 -14.86 6.29 -2.91
C LYS A 23 -14.53 5.82 -1.50
N LEU A 24 -13.40 5.11 -1.34
CA LEU A 24 -12.94 4.56 -0.07
C LEU A 24 -11.40 4.50 -0.04
N ILE A 25 -10.83 4.85 1.10
CA ILE A 25 -9.40 4.69 1.39
C ILE A 25 -9.27 3.92 2.70
N LEU A 26 -8.55 2.81 2.65
CA LEU A 26 -8.30 1.99 3.82
C LEU A 26 -6.83 1.61 3.96
N ILE A 27 -6.42 1.30 5.18
CA ILE A 27 -5.11 0.76 5.52
C ILE A 27 -5.31 -0.67 6.02
N ARG A 28 -4.48 -1.58 5.53
CA ARG A 28 -4.50 -2.99 5.91
C ARG A 28 -3.30 -3.38 6.76
N GLY A 29 -3.42 -4.60 7.29
CA GLY A 29 -2.33 -5.28 7.95
C GLY A 29 -1.93 -4.62 9.25
N SER A 30 -0.69 -4.85 9.65
CA SER A 30 -0.23 -4.47 10.97
C SER A 30 -0.25 -2.95 11.21
N MET A 31 -0.06 -2.12 10.18
CA MET A 31 0.00 -0.65 10.36
C MET A 31 -1.35 0.02 10.59
N ALA A 32 -2.46 -0.67 10.28
CA ALA A 32 -3.79 -0.21 10.66
C ALA A 32 -3.89 -0.01 12.19
N THR A 33 -3.34 -0.94 12.98
CA THR A 33 -3.57 -1.01 14.44
C THR A 33 -2.28 -0.93 15.27
N LYS A 34 -1.17 -1.51 14.81
CA LYS A 34 0.10 -1.59 15.55
C LYS A 34 0.91 -0.27 15.52
N PRO A 35 1.84 -0.08 16.46
CA PRO A 35 2.80 1.03 16.44
C PRO A 35 3.83 0.88 15.31
N ILE A 36 4.34 2.01 14.82
CA ILE A 36 5.33 2.06 13.74
C ILE A 36 6.69 1.57 14.23
N LYS A 37 7.37 0.76 13.42
CA LYS A 37 8.76 0.31 13.61
C LYS A 37 9.58 0.59 12.33
N ASN A 38 10.90 0.47 12.41
CA ASN A 38 11.77 0.60 11.24
C ASN A 38 11.43 -0.44 10.17
N TYR A 39 11.49 -0.02 8.92
CA TYR A 39 11.26 -0.82 7.72
C TYR A 39 9.86 -1.43 7.64
N PHE A 40 8.89 -0.80 8.30
CA PHE A 40 7.48 -1.17 8.15
C PHE A 40 6.87 -0.51 6.93
N ASP A 41 5.82 -1.14 6.42
CA ASP A 41 5.03 -0.76 5.27
C ASP A 41 3.62 -0.33 5.67
N PHE A 42 3.16 0.79 5.11
CA PHE A 42 1.75 1.17 5.10
C PHE A 42 1.10 0.60 3.86
N ASP A 43 0.38 -0.51 4.02
CA ASP A 43 -0.44 -1.10 2.96
C ASP A 43 -1.76 -0.34 2.85
N ILE A 44 -1.86 0.51 1.83
CA ILE A 44 -3.02 1.36 1.59
C ILE A 44 -3.76 0.83 0.36
N GLU A 45 -5.08 0.71 0.48
CA GLU A 45 -5.94 0.40 -0.65
C GLU A 45 -6.84 1.59 -0.93
N ILE A 46 -6.92 1.95 -2.22
CA ILE A 46 -7.75 3.02 -2.73
C ILE A 46 -8.77 2.41 -3.68
N TYR A 47 -10.04 2.62 -3.36
CA TYR A 47 -11.16 2.17 -4.18
C TYR A 47 -11.75 3.38 -4.89
N GLY A 48 -11.86 3.30 -6.22
CA GLY A 48 -12.44 4.35 -7.04
C GLY A 48 -13.01 3.79 -8.34
N ASP A 49 -13.50 4.67 -9.20
CA ASP A 49 -14.16 4.28 -10.46
C ASP A 49 -13.13 3.85 -11.53
N LYS A 50 -11.90 4.38 -11.43
CA LYS A 50 -10.80 4.12 -12.37
C LYS A 50 -9.68 3.36 -11.65
N LEU A 51 -9.15 2.34 -12.32
CA LEU A 51 -7.88 1.75 -11.90
C LEU A 51 -6.76 2.75 -12.16
N LYS A 52 -5.69 2.58 -11.38
CA LYS A 52 -4.43 3.27 -11.59
C LYS A 52 -3.30 2.32 -11.23
N LYS A 53 -2.11 2.67 -11.68
CA LYS A 53 -0.89 2.00 -11.27
C LYS A 53 -0.62 2.23 -9.77
N PRO A 54 -0.06 1.22 -9.07
CA PRO A 54 0.35 1.36 -7.68
C PRO A 54 1.28 2.56 -7.45
N TYR A 55 1.17 3.16 -6.26
CA TYR A 55 1.99 4.28 -5.84
C TYR A 55 2.87 3.87 -4.66
N TYR A 56 4.12 4.30 -4.66
CA TYR A 56 5.08 3.97 -3.61
C TYR A 56 5.87 5.19 -3.17
N GLU A 57 6.15 5.28 -1.88
CA GLU A 57 6.96 6.34 -1.34
C GLU A 57 7.75 5.87 -0.13
N ILE A 58 9.05 6.19 -0.09
CA ILE A 58 9.88 6.01 1.10
C ILE A 58 9.78 7.29 1.91
N ALA A 59 9.51 7.13 3.20
CA ALA A 59 9.34 8.25 4.12
C ALA A 59 9.98 7.95 5.47
N PHE A 60 10.14 9.00 6.26
CA PHE A 60 10.49 8.91 7.67
C PHE A 60 9.29 9.25 8.52
N VAL A 61 9.01 8.42 9.53
CA VAL A 61 8.11 8.77 10.63
C VAL A 61 8.94 8.92 11.90
N ARG A 62 9.18 10.18 12.30
CA ARG A 62 10.29 10.58 13.17
C ARG A 62 11.60 10.11 12.55
N GLU A 63 12.35 9.26 13.22
CA GLU A 63 13.62 8.69 12.75
C GLU A 63 13.43 7.33 12.05
N LYS A 64 12.18 6.85 11.93
CA LYS A 64 11.91 5.51 11.43
C LYS A 64 11.68 5.52 9.93
N LEU A 65 12.54 4.82 9.18
CA LEU A 65 12.35 4.63 7.75
C LEU A 65 11.18 3.69 7.49
N VAL A 66 10.23 4.10 6.66
CA VAL A 66 9.02 3.34 6.31
C VAL A 66 8.77 3.37 4.80
N LEU A 67 8.02 2.38 4.34
CA LEU A 67 7.50 2.31 2.97
C LEU A 67 6.00 2.61 2.99
N ILE A 68 5.54 3.46 2.09
CA ILE A 68 4.13 3.68 1.83
C ILE A 68 3.82 2.96 0.52
N SER A 69 2.93 1.96 0.58
CA SER A 69 2.54 1.13 -0.56
C SER A 69 1.05 1.31 -0.81
N VAL A 70 0.70 1.91 -1.94
CA VAL A 70 -0.68 2.26 -2.29
C VAL A 70 -1.12 1.44 -3.51
N TYR A 71 -2.21 0.71 -3.35
CA TYR A 71 -2.81 -0.13 -4.38
C TYR A 71 -4.18 0.42 -4.76
N PHE A 72 -4.47 0.46 -6.07
CA PHE A 72 -5.75 0.95 -6.59
C PHE A 72 -6.62 -0.20 -7.05
N TYR A 73 -7.88 -0.18 -6.64
CA TYR A 73 -8.89 -1.16 -6.99
C TYR A 73 -10.14 -0.46 -7.55
N LYS A 74 -10.86 -1.12 -8.45
CA LYS A 74 -12.20 -0.63 -8.81
C LYS A 74 -13.15 -0.87 -7.65
N TYR A 75 -13.93 0.15 -7.34
CA TYR A 75 -15.10 0.00 -6.48
C TYR A 75 -16.14 -0.85 -7.23
N LYS A 76 -16.57 -1.95 -6.62
CA LYS A 76 -17.68 -2.77 -7.10
C LYS A 76 -18.74 -2.81 -6.00
N GLU A 77 -19.90 -2.26 -6.30
CA GLU A 77 -21.05 -2.27 -5.41
C GLU A 77 -21.76 -3.62 -5.47
N GLY A 78 -22.17 -4.15 -4.31
CA GLY A 78 -23.05 -5.33 -4.24
C GLY A 78 -22.35 -6.70 -4.34
N GLU A 79 -21.03 -6.77 -4.18
CA GLU A 79 -20.31 -8.06 -4.10
C GLU A 79 -19.76 -8.29 -2.69
N ASP A 80 -20.07 -9.43 -2.05
CA ASP A 80 -19.65 -9.75 -0.66
C ASP A 80 -18.12 -9.86 -0.47
N ALA A 81 -17.46 -8.90 0.13
CA ALA A 81 -16.06 -9.00 0.52
C ALA A 81 -15.87 -9.79 1.83
N LYS A 82 -14.81 -10.61 1.87
CA LYS A 82 -14.36 -11.21 3.12
C LYS A 82 -13.88 -10.09 4.05
N SER A 83 -14.59 -9.89 5.16
CA SER A 83 -14.13 -9.04 6.26
C SER A 83 -12.72 -9.48 6.70
N HIS A 84 -11.80 -8.52 6.80
CA HIS A 84 -10.43 -8.79 7.19
C HIS A 84 -10.12 -8.15 8.55
N PRO A 85 -9.55 -8.90 9.50
CA PRO A 85 -9.08 -8.31 10.74
C PRO A 85 -7.94 -7.32 10.43
N ASN A 86 -7.93 -6.18 11.14
CA ASN A 86 -6.94 -5.10 11.02
C ASN A 86 -7.09 -4.21 9.78
N ILE A 87 -8.27 -3.60 9.62
CA ILE A 87 -8.50 -2.52 8.66
C ILE A 87 -8.69 -1.19 9.42
N LYS A 88 -8.10 -0.11 8.91
CA LYS A 88 -8.41 1.26 9.32
C LYS A 88 -8.94 2.06 8.13
N ILE A 89 -10.12 2.64 8.29
CA ILE A 89 -10.74 3.50 7.27
C ILE A 89 -10.20 4.92 7.44
N LEU A 90 -9.70 5.52 6.37
CA LEU A 90 -9.29 6.92 6.34
C LEU A 90 -10.34 7.84 5.68
N TYR A 91 -11.08 7.29 4.72
CA TYR A 91 -12.08 8.01 3.94
C TYR A 91 -13.16 7.06 3.42
N GLY A 92 -14.41 7.53 3.35
CA GLY A 92 -15.55 6.74 2.89
C GLY A 92 -16.10 5.80 3.95
N LYS A 93 -16.95 4.86 3.52
CA LYS A 93 -17.50 3.79 4.36
C LYS A 93 -16.98 2.46 3.85
N TYR A 94 -16.52 1.61 4.78
CA TYR A 94 -16.20 0.21 4.51
C TYR A 94 -17.41 -0.61 4.93
N ASN A 95 -17.95 -1.43 4.04
CA ASN A 95 -18.96 -2.43 4.36
C ASN A 95 -18.52 -3.77 3.77
N ASP A 96 -19.16 -4.84 4.22
CA ASP A 96 -18.83 -6.20 3.80
C ASP A 96 -19.23 -6.48 2.32
N ASN A 97 -19.74 -5.51 1.57
CA ASN A 97 -20.16 -5.62 0.17
C ASN A 97 -19.21 -4.90 -0.81
N ILE A 98 -18.01 -4.49 -0.37
CA ILE A 98 -16.99 -3.82 -1.21
C ILE A 98 -15.86 -4.79 -1.54
N LYS A 99 -15.90 -5.41 -2.73
CA LYS A 99 -14.82 -6.27 -3.21
C LYS A 99 -13.77 -5.51 -4.02
N PRO A 100 -12.45 -5.76 -3.81
CA PRO A 100 -11.43 -5.31 -4.74
C PRO A 100 -11.57 -6.04 -6.07
N ASN A 101 -11.67 -5.28 -7.17
CA ASN A 101 -11.46 -5.86 -8.49
C ASN A 101 -9.95 -6.07 -8.72
N PHE A 102 -9.51 -7.33 -8.71
CA PHE A 102 -8.12 -7.70 -8.94
C PHE A 102 -7.68 -7.60 -10.41
N ASN A 103 -8.56 -7.18 -11.33
CA ASN A 103 -8.16 -6.86 -12.70
C ASN A 103 -7.09 -5.76 -12.64
N LYS A 104 -5.88 -6.11 -13.07
CA LYS A 104 -4.73 -5.21 -13.09
C LYS A 104 -4.77 -4.41 -14.40
N GLU A 105 -4.38 -3.14 -14.35
CA GLU A 105 -4.02 -2.45 -15.60
C GLU A 105 -2.79 -3.12 -16.22
N THR A 106 -2.84 -3.32 -17.53
CA THR A 106 -1.70 -3.80 -18.32
C THR A 106 -0.59 -2.77 -18.26
N TYR A 107 0.63 -3.19 -17.93
CA TYR A 107 1.81 -2.33 -17.87
C TYR A 107 2.49 -2.32 -19.23
N ASP A 108 2.88 -1.13 -19.71
CA ASP A 108 3.86 -1.04 -20.79
C ASP A 108 5.25 -1.50 -20.30
N ASN A 109 6.24 -1.53 -21.19
CA ASN A 109 7.57 -2.03 -20.83
C ASN A 109 8.31 -1.14 -19.82
N GLU A 110 8.20 0.18 -19.93
CA GLU A 110 8.83 1.10 -18.98
C GLU A 110 8.18 1.00 -17.60
N GLU A 111 6.86 0.90 -17.57
CA GLU A 111 6.06 0.71 -16.37
C GLU A 111 6.31 -0.65 -15.72
N LYS A 112 6.55 -1.71 -16.50
CA LYS A 112 6.96 -3.02 -15.96
C LYS A 112 8.28 -2.91 -15.21
N ILE A 113 9.27 -2.20 -15.76
CA ILE A 113 10.55 -1.97 -15.09
C ILE A 113 10.32 -1.23 -13.77
N LYS A 114 9.53 -0.14 -13.80
CA LYS A 114 9.16 0.59 -12.58
C LYS A 114 8.50 -0.33 -11.54
N ARG A 115 7.62 -1.23 -11.99
CA ARG A 115 6.95 -2.20 -11.11
C ARG A 115 7.92 -3.20 -10.50
N GLU A 116 8.88 -3.72 -11.26
CA GLU A 116 9.90 -4.63 -10.73
C GLU A 116 10.82 -3.93 -9.74
N CYS A 117 11.26 -2.69 -10.03
CA CYS A 117 12.01 -1.88 -9.07
C CYS A 117 11.22 -1.67 -7.76
N GLN A 118 9.92 -1.39 -7.84
CA GLN A 118 9.06 -1.27 -6.66
C GLN A 118 8.98 -2.58 -5.87
N LEU A 119 8.87 -3.73 -6.55
CA LEU A 119 8.88 -5.04 -5.89
C LEU A 119 10.21 -5.31 -5.20
N VAL A 120 11.33 -4.95 -5.82
CA VAL A 120 12.65 -5.04 -5.19
C VAL A 120 12.68 -4.25 -3.87
N VAL A 121 12.17 -3.01 -3.86
CA VAL A 121 12.10 -2.19 -2.64
C VAL A 121 11.19 -2.82 -1.58
N ASP A 122 10.00 -3.30 -1.95
CA ASP A 122 9.06 -3.96 -1.04
C ASP A 122 9.67 -5.20 -0.39
N PHE A 123 10.28 -6.09 -1.19
CA PHE A 123 10.96 -7.27 -0.68
C PHE A 123 12.20 -6.91 0.14
N PHE A 124 12.90 -5.83 -0.18
CA PHE A 124 14.03 -5.36 0.61
C PHE A 124 13.58 -4.88 1.99
N PHE A 125 12.50 -4.11 2.10
CA PHE A 125 11.92 -3.71 3.39
C PHE A 125 11.48 -4.92 4.20
N LYS A 126 10.82 -5.91 3.56
CA LYS A 126 10.43 -7.16 4.20
C LYS A 126 11.64 -7.93 4.73
N TYR A 127 12.70 -8.05 3.94
CA TYR A 127 13.96 -8.65 4.36
C TYR A 127 14.59 -7.89 5.53
N LEU A 128 14.68 -6.56 5.48
CA LEU A 128 15.24 -5.77 6.57
C LEU A 128 14.48 -5.96 7.89
N ARG A 129 13.16 -6.20 7.82
CA ARG A 129 12.31 -6.46 8.97
C ARG A 129 12.41 -7.89 9.52
N THR A 130 12.40 -8.92 8.66
CA THR A 130 12.28 -10.32 9.10
C THR A 130 13.59 -11.11 9.01
N LYS A 131 14.53 -10.63 8.20
CA LYS A 131 15.80 -11.30 7.84
C LYS A 131 15.60 -12.66 7.15
N GLU A 132 14.42 -12.93 6.61
CA GLU A 132 14.11 -14.19 5.93
C GLU A 132 14.67 -14.23 4.49
N GLU A 133 15.45 -15.25 4.16
CA GLU A 133 16.14 -15.40 2.87
C GLU A 133 15.19 -15.47 1.66
N LYS A 134 13.96 -15.94 1.85
CA LYS A 134 12.95 -15.99 0.78
C LYS A 134 12.69 -14.61 0.14
N HIS A 135 12.89 -13.53 0.90
CA HIS A 135 12.76 -12.17 0.40
C HIS A 135 13.99 -11.75 -0.44
N LEU A 136 15.20 -12.17 -0.06
CA LEU A 136 16.40 -11.99 -0.89
C LEU A 136 16.29 -12.75 -2.21
N ALA A 137 15.87 -14.02 -2.17
CA ALA A 137 15.64 -14.81 -3.38
C ALA A 137 14.60 -14.16 -4.31
N SER A 138 13.59 -13.48 -3.73
CA SER A 138 12.61 -12.71 -4.50
C SER A 138 13.20 -11.46 -5.14
N ILE A 139 14.17 -10.80 -4.51
CA ILE A 139 14.90 -9.66 -5.09
C ILE A 139 15.78 -10.13 -6.24
N GLN A 140 16.58 -11.18 -6.03
CA GLN A 140 17.52 -11.70 -7.02
C GLN A 140 16.84 -12.02 -8.36
N LYS A 141 15.67 -12.68 -8.32
CA LYS A 141 14.85 -13.01 -9.51
C LYS A 141 14.42 -11.81 -10.35
N ARG A 142 14.54 -10.58 -9.84
CA ARG A 142 14.06 -9.35 -10.47
C ARG A 142 15.17 -8.45 -10.97
N ILE A 143 16.41 -8.71 -10.54
CA ILE A 143 17.59 -7.93 -10.91
C ILE A 143 18.53 -8.69 -11.86
N THR A 144 18.26 -9.99 -12.08
CA THR A 144 18.87 -10.84 -13.12
C THR A 144 18.04 -10.82 -14.38
#